data_AF-A0A6J8AI29-F1
#
_entry.id   AF-A0A6J8AI29-F1
#
_cell.length_a   1.000
_cell.length_b   1.000
_cell.length_c   1.000
_cell.angle_alpha   90.00
_cell.angle_beta   90.00
_cell.angle_gamma   90.00
#
_symmetry.space_group_name_H-M   'P 1'
#
loop_
_entity.id
_entity.type
_entity.pdbx_description
1 polymer ?
#
loop_
_entity_poly.entity_id
_entity_poly.type
_entity_poly.pdbx_seq_one_letter_code
_entity_poly.pdbx_strand_id
1 'polypeptide(L)'
;MSITIKLAIDIFNRSKLQTDSDFLISNFAECSDVDKTQINKAALISKLHRYKEKLKGKRGKQKEEFENEVFSIPVATSTSTASKGKLYKDELYSYKETCTSLATEMSEIQKKSVEKLVVIKSEHAVKIKENESKHKQELLSLKKTQSEELQSQTKRLRLETKRVSQKTSKVYNENEKLLEQLKVIKKSKQLICYENILLRRKLERCSIIKETQKQKNLEKTLISEKNKVSNCLREIEVLKQNNSKLLYQLEKEERTVLEQNNKLQLLDQPDPLLNLKVQLQTATEERDYLHSLLLDHEEIILFDPVKKSYTPDTRQCIMNITNFNVSSNNVGPVIKEVLKLANRTPNAVPTRKTVDNIIVEKIAIGQKQLGLTVGAQQDTCLYGDETRNFGKTYQTFLLSDDNKQVYFLGLRDMHDKAASATLDMFANILDDISDICETYRNNDITSHGHSILSNIRNFMSDRAQTNIAFTELLQNYRTEIMPTFLQNWNELTIGEQTSTVKHERIKAFFEIVHGANNKLHKLTLQLVKKQYILACCKVLGLISKLITAPLWRLIESNMHVLDMNTNYLSLLTYLDRMSKDSTDFITGEEFPFPKELVEKDKMLEKLVQANEGIDDKACAFAQLAFSKDCIKSWLKQ
;
A
#
# COMPACT_ATOMS: atom_id res chain seq x y z
N MET A 1 -17.72 29.99 31.12
CA MET A 1 -17.37 29.85 29.67
C MET A 1 -18.44 29.07 28.92
N SER A 2 -18.65 29.30 27.61
CA SER A 2 -19.56 28.47 26.81
C SER A 2 -18.88 27.15 26.41
N ILE A 3 -19.38 26.02 26.90
CA ILE A 3 -18.89 24.69 26.53
C ILE A 3 -19.31 24.37 25.10
N THR A 4 -18.39 23.93 24.24
CA THR A 4 -18.71 23.42 22.89
C THR A 4 -19.11 21.95 22.94
N ILE A 5 -19.84 21.46 21.92
CA ILE A 5 -20.22 20.04 21.82
C ILE A 5 -18.99 19.13 21.85
N LYS A 6 -17.89 19.52 21.22
CA LYS A 6 -16.62 18.78 21.25
C LYS A 6 -16.11 18.59 22.68
N LEU A 7 -15.99 19.69 23.43
CA LEU A 7 -15.53 19.64 24.82
C LEU A 7 -16.49 18.82 25.71
N ALA A 8 -17.80 18.95 25.50
CA ALA A 8 -18.80 18.18 26.25
C ALA A 8 -18.68 16.65 26.00
N ILE A 9 -18.43 16.24 24.74
CA ILE A 9 -18.24 14.82 24.40
C ILE A 9 -16.90 14.30 24.95
N ASP A 10 -15.85 15.12 24.95
CA ASP A 10 -14.55 14.73 25.50
C ASP A 10 -14.63 14.52 27.02
N ILE A 11 -15.29 15.41 27.77
CA ILE A 11 -15.58 15.23 29.20
C ILE A 11 -16.35 13.93 29.43
N PHE A 12 -17.37 13.65 28.60
CA PHE A 12 -18.20 12.45 28.71
C PHE A 12 -17.44 11.14 28.41
N ASN A 13 -16.53 11.15 27.44
CA ASN A 13 -15.73 9.97 27.12
C ASN A 13 -14.69 9.69 28.21
N ARG A 14 -14.08 10.74 28.78
CA ARG A 14 -13.14 10.61 29.92
C ARG A 14 -13.83 10.07 31.16
N SER A 15 -15.04 10.56 31.46
CA SER A 15 -15.80 10.07 32.61
C SER A 15 -16.26 8.63 32.45
N LYS A 16 -16.40 8.08 31.24
CA LYS A 16 -16.84 6.69 31.04
C LYS A 16 -15.83 5.65 31.55
N LEU A 17 -14.57 6.04 31.72
CA LEU A 17 -13.52 5.21 32.32
C LEU A 17 -13.65 5.10 33.84
N GLN A 18 -14.35 6.03 34.47
CA GLN A 18 -14.64 6.04 35.89
C GLN A 18 -16.12 5.75 36.06
N THR A 19 -16.50 4.61 36.65
CA THR A 19 -17.90 4.20 36.83
C THR A 19 -18.76 5.16 37.68
N ASP A 20 -18.19 6.29 38.12
CA ASP A 20 -18.84 7.28 38.94
C ASP A 20 -19.44 8.44 38.13
N SER A 21 -20.76 8.41 38.05
CA SER A 21 -21.57 9.45 37.45
C SER A 21 -21.52 10.81 38.17
N ASP A 22 -21.00 10.91 39.40
CA ASP A 22 -20.83 12.20 40.11
C ASP A 22 -19.54 12.93 39.69
N PHE A 23 -18.56 12.19 39.17
CA PHE A 23 -17.36 12.75 38.54
C PHE A 23 -17.72 13.53 37.28
N LEU A 24 -18.64 12.98 36.46
CA LEU A 24 -19.16 13.64 35.27
C LEU A 24 -19.80 15.01 35.61
N ILE A 25 -20.62 15.08 36.66
CA ILE A 25 -21.28 16.35 37.05
C ILE A 25 -20.25 17.37 37.53
N SER A 26 -19.24 16.92 38.28
CA SER A 26 -18.20 17.81 38.83
C SER A 26 -17.38 18.47 37.71
N ASN A 27 -16.98 17.70 36.69
CA ASN A 27 -16.26 18.25 35.53
C ASN A 27 -17.11 19.22 34.70
N PHE A 28 -18.41 18.95 34.55
CA PHE A 28 -19.30 19.87 33.86
C PHE A 28 -19.52 21.17 34.63
N ALA A 29 -19.70 21.10 35.96
CA ALA A 29 -19.83 22.27 36.82
C ALA A 29 -18.59 23.17 36.76
N GLU A 30 -17.39 22.56 36.80
CA GLU A 30 -16.10 23.27 36.72
C GLU A 30 -15.91 23.98 35.37
N CYS A 31 -16.41 23.40 34.28
CA CYS A 31 -16.26 23.98 32.92
C CYS A 31 -17.33 25.04 32.56
N SER A 32 -18.46 25.11 33.29
CA SER A 32 -19.62 25.93 32.87
C SER A 32 -20.08 27.02 33.83
N ASP A 33 -19.38 27.23 34.95
CA ASP A 33 -19.83 28.15 36.03
C ASP A 33 -21.25 27.82 36.57
N VAL A 34 -21.72 26.57 36.41
CA VAL A 34 -23.04 26.13 36.90
C VAL A 34 -22.83 25.30 38.16
N ASP A 35 -23.57 25.62 39.22
CA ASP A 35 -23.52 24.86 40.47
C ASP A 35 -23.86 23.37 40.22
N LYS A 36 -23.04 22.47 40.76
CA LYS A 36 -23.19 21.01 40.67
C LYS A 36 -24.60 20.55 41.07
N THR A 37 -25.22 21.22 42.05
CA THR A 37 -26.57 20.90 42.55
C THR A 37 -27.68 21.22 41.56
N GLN A 38 -27.42 22.11 40.61
CA GLN A 38 -28.39 22.56 39.63
C GLN A 38 -28.40 21.69 38.37
N ILE A 39 -27.38 20.86 38.14
CA ILE A 39 -27.27 20.06 36.92
C ILE A 39 -28.17 18.82 37.00
N ASN A 40 -29.12 18.70 36.07
CA ASN A 40 -29.94 17.50 35.97
C ASN A 40 -29.14 16.35 35.35
N LYS A 41 -28.63 15.47 36.22
CA LYS A 41 -27.80 14.30 35.88
C LYS A 41 -28.37 13.43 34.76
N ALA A 42 -29.64 13.02 34.89
CA ALA A 42 -30.28 12.12 33.94
C ALA A 42 -30.47 12.80 32.56
N ALA A 43 -30.86 14.07 32.57
CA ALA A 43 -31.02 14.85 31.34
C ALA A 43 -29.68 15.10 30.64
N LEU A 44 -28.61 15.37 31.39
CA LEU A 44 -27.27 15.60 30.86
C LEU A 44 -26.74 14.36 30.12
N ILE A 45 -26.81 13.18 30.75
CA ILE A 45 -26.36 11.91 30.16
C ILE A 45 -27.16 11.60 28.87
N SER A 46 -28.49 11.73 28.93
CA SER A 46 -29.36 11.50 27.77
C SER A 46 -29.03 12.44 26.61
N LYS A 47 -28.76 13.72 26.90
CA LYS A 47 -28.38 14.72 25.91
C LYS A 47 -27.03 14.38 25.27
N LEU A 48 -26.02 14.02 26.05
CA LEU A 48 -24.68 13.65 25.55
C LEU A 48 -24.71 12.43 24.62
N HIS A 49 -25.51 11.41 24.95
CA HIS A 49 -25.70 10.25 24.07
C HIS A 49 -26.30 10.64 22.71
N ARG A 50 -27.30 11.53 22.68
CA ARG A 50 -27.90 12.02 21.42
C ARG A 50 -26.88 12.79 20.58
N TYR A 51 -26.06 13.63 21.20
CA TYR A 51 -25.01 14.38 20.49
C TYR A 51 -23.93 13.46 19.92
N LYS A 52 -23.53 12.41 20.66
CA LYS A 52 -22.58 11.40 20.18
C LYS A 52 -23.11 10.62 18.97
N GLU A 53 -24.38 10.24 18.96
CA GLU A 53 -25.00 9.58 17.79
C GLU A 53 -25.10 10.53 16.59
N LYS A 54 -25.48 11.79 16.80
CA LYS A 54 -25.48 12.80 15.73
C LYS A 54 -24.09 13.02 15.13
N LEU A 55 -23.02 12.98 15.95
CA LEU A 55 -21.64 13.17 15.50
C LEU A 55 -21.20 12.07 14.51
N LYS A 56 -21.63 10.82 14.71
CA LYS A 56 -21.27 9.68 13.83
C LYS A 56 -21.77 9.85 12.40
N GLY A 57 -22.88 10.57 12.20
CA GLY A 57 -23.49 10.81 10.89
C GLY A 57 -22.89 11.99 10.11
N LYS A 58 -22.03 12.81 10.72
CA LYS A 58 -21.47 14.02 10.09
C LYS A 58 -20.03 13.82 9.63
N ARG A 59 -19.65 14.41 8.48
CA ARG A 59 -18.28 14.37 7.94
C ARG A 59 -17.84 15.75 7.43
N GLY A 60 -16.52 15.98 7.39
CA GLY A 60 -15.91 17.20 6.86
C GLY A 60 -16.39 18.47 7.58
N LYS A 61 -16.66 19.53 6.83
CA LYS A 61 -17.05 20.85 7.34
C LYS A 61 -18.29 20.81 8.24
N GLN A 62 -19.28 19.96 7.94
CA GLN A 62 -20.47 19.79 8.76
C GLN A 62 -20.17 19.21 10.15
N LYS A 63 -19.13 18.38 10.27
CA LYS A 63 -18.69 17.84 11.56
C LYS A 63 -18.02 18.93 12.39
N GLU A 64 -17.18 19.74 11.76
CA GLU A 64 -16.46 20.85 12.41
C GLU A 64 -17.41 21.95 12.90
N GLU A 65 -18.38 22.36 12.07
CA GLU A 65 -19.43 23.31 12.46
C GLU A 65 -20.23 22.79 13.66
N PHE A 66 -20.60 21.50 13.65
CA PHE A 66 -21.34 20.89 14.75
C PHE A 66 -20.50 20.71 16.02
N GLU A 67 -19.22 20.40 15.92
CA GLU A 67 -18.32 20.29 17.07
C GLU A 67 -18.15 21.64 17.80
N ASN A 68 -18.26 22.75 17.06
CA ASN A 68 -18.10 24.12 17.55
C ASN A 68 -19.41 24.76 18.06
N GLU A 69 -20.57 24.12 17.86
CA GLU A 69 -21.84 24.59 18.42
C GLU A 69 -21.79 24.59 19.97
N VAL A 70 -22.51 25.54 20.59
CA VAL A 70 -22.57 25.68 22.05
C VAL A 70 -23.46 24.59 22.66
N PHE A 71 -22.90 23.87 23.63
CA PHE A 71 -23.59 22.84 24.40
C PHE A 71 -24.33 23.46 25.59
N SER A 72 -25.67 23.42 25.56
CA SER A 72 -26.51 23.86 26.68
C SER A 72 -26.63 22.75 27.75
N ILE A 73 -26.29 23.07 29.00
CA ILE A 73 -26.41 22.16 30.15
C ILE A 73 -27.86 22.16 30.65
N PRO A 74 -28.49 20.98 30.82
CA PRO A 74 -29.82 20.88 31.38
C PRO A 74 -29.79 21.13 32.90
N VAL A 75 -30.44 22.21 33.32
CA VAL A 75 -30.57 22.63 34.72
C VAL A 75 -31.88 22.06 35.30
N ALA A 76 -31.90 21.66 36.56
CA ALA A 76 -33.10 21.18 37.25
C ALA A 76 -34.10 22.34 37.39
N THR A 77 -35.15 22.34 36.58
CA THR A 77 -36.24 23.31 36.69
C THR A 77 -37.09 22.97 37.92
N SER A 78 -37.09 23.86 38.91
CA SER A 78 -37.92 23.76 40.11
C SER A 78 -39.40 23.94 39.75
N THR A 79 -40.09 22.84 39.43
CA THR A 79 -41.55 22.80 39.31
C THR A 79 -42.19 22.36 40.62
N SER A 80 -42.82 23.35 41.26
CA SER A 80 -43.99 23.33 42.15
C SER A 80 -44.26 22.08 43.02
N THR A 81 -44.08 22.25 44.33
CA THR A 81 -44.99 21.67 45.32
C THR A 81 -45.54 22.76 46.24
N ALA A 82 -46.86 22.72 46.37
CA ALA A 82 -47.69 23.70 47.04
C ALA A 82 -47.74 23.48 48.57
N SER A 83 -47.80 24.62 49.27
CA SER A 83 -48.65 24.89 50.44
C SER A 83 -48.54 24.05 51.71
N LYS A 84 -48.14 24.68 52.83
CA LYS A 84 -49.00 25.08 53.98
C LYS A 84 -48.16 25.27 55.26
N GLY A 85 -48.43 26.33 56.02
CA GLY A 85 -48.11 26.37 57.45
C GLY A 85 -47.43 27.62 58.02
N LYS A 86 -48.10 28.77 57.95
CA LYS A 86 -48.04 29.90 58.92
C LYS A 86 -48.18 29.37 60.38
N LEU A 87 -47.83 30.00 61.50
CA LEU A 87 -47.42 31.36 61.90
C LEU A 87 -46.97 31.31 63.39
N TYR A 88 -46.01 32.18 63.74
CA TYR A 88 -45.81 32.97 64.98
C TYR A 88 -45.26 32.38 66.27
N LYS A 89 -44.10 32.96 66.62
CA LYS A 89 -43.48 33.10 67.93
C LYS A 89 -44.13 34.26 68.70
N ASP A 90 -44.24 34.03 70.00
CA ASP A 90 -43.97 34.93 71.13
C ASP A 90 -44.63 36.31 71.15
N GLU A 91 -45.55 36.50 72.09
CA GLU A 91 -45.56 37.69 72.95
C GLU A 91 -46.03 37.33 74.36
N LEU A 92 -45.20 37.72 75.32
CA LEU A 92 -45.18 37.39 76.74
C LEU A 92 -45.48 38.70 77.47
N TYR A 93 -46.47 38.77 78.36
CA TYR A 93 -46.36 39.51 79.63
C TYR A 93 -47.63 39.36 80.47
N SER A 94 -47.40 39.23 81.79
CA SER A 94 -48.37 39.37 82.89
C SER A 94 -49.12 38.11 83.32
N TYR A 95 -48.61 37.41 84.34
CA TYR A 95 -49.19 37.43 85.70
C TYR A 95 -48.44 36.46 86.61
N LYS A 96 -47.64 37.00 87.53
CA LYS A 96 -46.70 36.30 88.42
C LYS A 96 -47.33 35.90 89.77
N GLU A 97 -48.60 35.48 89.78
CA GLU A 97 -49.28 35.09 91.03
C GLU A 97 -50.24 33.90 90.89
N THR A 98 -50.18 33.19 89.75
CA THR A 98 -50.90 31.94 89.46
C THR A 98 -49.96 30.74 89.31
N CYS A 99 -48.67 30.86 89.64
CA CYS A 99 -47.67 29.81 89.40
C CYS A 99 -47.60 28.71 90.48
N THR A 100 -48.25 28.86 91.62
CA THR A 100 -48.25 27.83 92.69
C THR A 100 -49.46 26.88 92.63
N SER A 101 -50.62 27.34 92.14
CA SER A 101 -51.80 26.48 91.91
C SER A 101 -51.69 25.71 90.58
N LEU A 102 -51.18 26.34 89.51
CA LEU A 102 -50.93 25.68 88.23
C LEU A 102 -49.79 24.65 88.30
N ALA A 103 -48.80 24.80 89.19
CA ALA A 103 -47.72 23.82 89.32
C ALA A 103 -48.20 22.47 89.88
N THR A 104 -49.15 22.48 90.82
CA THR A 104 -49.80 21.27 91.34
C THR A 104 -50.72 20.62 90.30
N GLU A 105 -51.50 21.40 89.57
CA GLU A 105 -52.39 20.90 88.51
C GLU A 105 -51.58 20.38 87.30
N MET A 106 -50.50 21.07 86.93
CA MET A 106 -49.51 20.64 85.93
C MET A 106 -48.82 19.34 86.33
N SER A 107 -48.48 19.16 87.61
CA SER A 107 -47.84 17.94 88.10
C SER A 107 -48.80 16.74 88.04
N GLU A 108 -50.08 16.93 88.34
CA GLU A 108 -51.10 15.88 88.21
C GLU A 108 -51.45 15.57 86.75
N ILE A 109 -51.55 16.59 85.90
CA ILE A 109 -51.73 16.44 84.46
C ILE A 109 -50.50 15.78 83.82
N GLN A 110 -49.29 16.11 84.26
CA GLN A 110 -48.07 15.44 83.81
C GLN A 110 -48.07 13.97 84.23
N LYS A 111 -48.46 13.65 85.48
CA LYS A 111 -48.54 12.26 85.93
C LYS A 111 -49.54 11.43 85.12
N LYS A 112 -50.76 11.95 84.90
CA LYS A 112 -51.78 11.30 84.05
C LYS A 112 -51.36 11.24 82.57
N SER A 113 -50.66 12.25 82.07
CA SER A 113 -50.11 12.28 80.71
C SER A 113 -48.99 11.26 80.52
N VAL A 114 -48.12 11.10 81.53
CA VAL A 114 -47.04 10.10 81.53
C VAL A 114 -47.62 8.69 81.57
N GLU A 115 -48.63 8.43 82.41
CA GLU A 115 -49.31 7.14 82.45
C GLU A 115 -50.00 6.81 81.11
N LYS A 116 -50.70 7.76 80.49
CA LYS A 116 -51.25 7.60 79.13
C LYS A 116 -50.16 7.40 78.08
N LEU A 117 -49.03 8.10 78.17
CA LEU A 117 -47.89 7.93 77.27
C LEU A 117 -47.24 6.55 77.41
N VAL A 118 -47.21 5.98 78.62
CA VAL A 118 -46.70 4.62 78.83
C VAL A 118 -47.62 3.59 78.16
N VAL A 119 -48.94 3.74 78.29
CA VAL A 119 -49.91 2.86 77.59
C VAL A 119 -49.84 3.03 76.07
N ILE A 120 -49.75 4.28 75.57
CA ILE A 120 -49.62 4.53 74.13
C ILE A 120 -48.30 3.96 73.61
N LYS A 121 -47.18 4.11 74.34
CA LYS A 121 -45.89 3.55 73.94
C LYS A 121 -45.90 2.03 73.92
N SER A 122 -46.58 1.37 74.87
CA SER A 122 -46.66 -0.10 74.87
C SER A 122 -47.53 -0.60 73.71
N GLU A 123 -48.67 0.04 73.41
CA GLU A 123 -49.50 -0.28 72.25
C GLU A 123 -48.78 -0.02 70.92
N HIS A 124 -48.03 1.08 70.82
CA HIS A 124 -47.27 1.41 69.62
C HIS A 124 -46.10 0.44 69.42
N ALA A 125 -45.44 0.00 70.50
CA ALA A 125 -44.39 -1.01 70.44
C ALA A 125 -44.91 -2.37 69.97
N VAL A 126 -46.13 -2.76 70.39
CA VAL A 126 -46.78 -3.99 69.90
C VAL A 126 -47.11 -3.86 68.40
N LYS A 127 -47.70 -2.74 67.96
CA LYS A 127 -48.00 -2.50 66.54
C LYS A 127 -46.75 -2.45 65.66
N ILE A 128 -45.65 -1.88 66.16
CA ILE A 128 -44.36 -1.87 65.45
C ILE A 128 -43.85 -3.30 65.28
N LYS A 129 -43.86 -4.12 66.34
CA LYS A 129 -43.42 -5.53 66.26
C LYS A 129 -44.30 -6.36 65.32
N GLU A 130 -45.61 -6.14 65.31
CA GLU A 130 -46.52 -6.80 64.37
C GLU A 130 -46.25 -6.39 62.91
N ASN A 131 -46.01 -5.09 62.66
CA ASN A 131 -45.68 -4.60 61.32
C ASN A 131 -44.29 -5.08 60.86
N GLU A 132 -43.29 -5.13 61.74
CA GLU A 132 -41.99 -5.71 61.44
C GLU A 132 -42.08 -7.19 61.10
N SER A 133 -42.92 -7.94 61.83
CA SER A 133 -43.18 -9.36 61.56
C SER A 133 -43.84 -9.54 60.18
N LYS A 134 -44.87 -8.75 59.86
CA LYS A 134 -45.53 -8.77 58.54
C LYS A 134 -44.57 -8.39 57.42
N HIS A 135 -43.81 -7.31 57.58
CA HIS A 135 -42.84 -6.87 56.58
C HIS A 135 -41.74 -7.90 56.35
N LYS A 136 -41.28 -8.58 57.42
CA LYS A 136 -40.30 -9.66 57.31
C LYS A 136 -40.86 -10.87 56.56
N GLN A 137 -42.14 -11.21 56.75
CA GLN A 137 -42.82 -12.27 56.00
C GLN A 137 -42.99 -11.91 54.51
N GLU A 138 -43.37 -10.67 54.19
CA GLU A 138 -43.47 -10.16 52.81
C GLU A 138 -42.11 -10.13 52.12
N LEU A 139 -41.05 -9.73 52.82
CA LEU A 139 -39.70 -9.74 52.28
C LEU A 139 -39.24 -11.18 51.99
N LEU A 140 -39.62 -12.14 52.84
CA LEU A 140 -39.29 -13.55 52.64
C LEU A 140 -40.01 -14.14 51.42
N SER A 141 -41.30 -13.83 51.25
CA SER A 141 -42.08 -14.30 50.10
C SER A 141 -41.54 -13.70 48.79
N LEU A 142 -41.22 -12.40 48.78
CA LEU A 142 -40.64 -11.73 47.61
C LEU A 142 -39.27 -12.31 47.22
N LYS A 143 -38.38 -12.57 48.20
CA LYS A 143 -37.09 -13.21 47.95
C LYS A 143 -37.25 -14.61 47.37
N LYS A 144 -38.25 -15.37 47.83
CA LYS A 144 -38.55 -16.69 47.28
C LYS A 144 -39.00 -16.61 45.83
N THR A 145 -39.92 -15.69 45.51
CA THR A 145 -40.39 -15.47 44.12
C THR A 145 -39.25 -15.04 43.20
N GLN A 146 -38.39 -14.10 43.62
CA GLN A 146 -37.22 -13.68 42.84
C GLN A 146 -36.24 -14.83 42.60
N SER A 147 -36.00 -15.67 43.61
CA SER A 147 -35.14 -16.84 43.48
C SER A 147 -35.70 -17.84 42.47
N GLU A 148 -37.01 -18.09 42.48
CA GLU A 148 -37.68 -18.99 41.52
C GLU A 148 -37.62 -18.44 40.09
N GLU A 149 -37.81 -17.13 39.92
CA GLU A 149 -37.70 -16.44 38.63
C GLU A 149 -36.27 -16.53 38.06
N LEU A 150 -35.25 -16.24 38.88
CA LEU A 150 -33.84 -16.39 38.52
C LEU A 150 -33.47 -17.83 38.14
N GLN A 151 -33.99 -18.83 38.86
CA GLN A 151 -33.79 -20.23 38.50
C GLN A 151 -34.44 -20.58 37.15
N SER A 152 -35.64 -20.05 36.88
CA SER A 152 -36.34 -20.26 35.60
C SER A 152 -35.58 -19.62 34.43
N GLN A 153 -35.05 -18.40 34.62
CA GLN A 153 -34.27 -17.67 33.62
C GLN A 153 -32.94 -18.38 33.34
N THR A 154 -32.26 -18.87 34.38
CA THR A 154 -31.02 -19.65 34.24
C THR A 154 -31.25 -20.94 33.45
N LYS A 155 -32.38 -21.63 33.68
CA LYS A 155 -32.76 -22.83 32.91
C LYS A 155 -32.98 -22.49 31.42
N ARG A 156 -33.66 -21.38 31.12
CA ARG A 156 -33.87 -20.91 29.74
C ARG A 156 -32.55 -20.60 29.04
N LEU A 157 -31.67 -19.83 29.68
CA LEU A 157 -30.36 -19.49 29.12
C LEU A 157 -29.51 -20.73 28.85
N ARG A 158 -29.49 -21.72 29.75
CA ARG A 158 -28.76 -22.99 29.54
C ARG A 158 -29.28 -23.77 28.32
N LEU A 159 -30.60 -23.79 28.10
CA LEU A 159 -31.20 -24.42 26.92
C LEU A 159 -30.82 -23.68 25.63
N GLU A 160 -30.78 -22.35 25.68
CA GLU A 160 -30.39 -21.52 24.55
C GLU A 160 -28.90 -21.68 24.19
N THR A 161 -28.00 -21.71 25.19
CA THR A 161 -26.58 -22.00 24.98
C THR A 161 -26.38 -23.37 24.33
N LYS A 162 -27.14 -24.40 24.75
CA LYS A 162 -27.09 -25.72 24.09
C LYS A 162 -27.55 -25.66 22.63
N ARG A 163 -28.63 -24.93 22.32
CA ARG A 163 -29.11 -24.75 20.95
C ARG A 163 -28.09 -24.01 20.07
N VAL A 164 -27.47 -22.96 20.59
CA VAL A 164 -26.43 -22.21 19.88
C VAL A 164 -25.21 -23.11 19.63
N SER A 165 -24.74 -23.83 20.64
CA SER A 165 -23.61 -24.78 20.52
C SER A 165 -23.86 -25.86 19.45
N GLN A 166 -25.08 -26.41 19.39
CA GLN A 166 -25.45 -27.37 18.34
C GLN A 166 -25.47 -26.73 16.95
N LYS A 167 -25.97 -25.49 16.81
CA LYS A 167 -25.94 -24.75 15.54
C LYS A 167 -24.51 -24.46 15.09
N THR A 168 -23.63 -24.01 16.00
CA THR A 168 -22.23 -23.74 15.66
C THR A 168 -21.47 -25.00 15.26
N SER A 169 -21.74 -26.15 15.88
CA SER A 169 -21.15 -27.42 15.48
C SER A 169 -21.60 -27.86 14.08
N LYS A 170 -22.89 -27.66 13.73
CA LYS A 170 -23.38 -27.92 12.37
C LYS A 170 -22.70 -27.06 11.32
N VAL A 171 -22.58 -25.75 11.57
CA VAL A 171 -21.91 -24.80 10.66
C VAL A 171 -20.43 -25.16 10.49
N TYR A 172 -19.75 -25.56 11.57
CA TYR A 172 -18.35 -26.00 11.50
C TYR A 172 -18.19 -27.21 10.57
N ASN A 173 -19.04 -28.23 10.73
CA ASN A 173 -19.00 -29.43 9.90
C ASN A 173 -19.35 -29.14 8.43
N GLU A 174 -20.24 -28.18 8.15
CA GLU A 174 -20.55 -27.73 6.79
C GLU A 174 -19.37 -26.98 6.16
N ASN A 175 -18.70 -26.11 6.90
CA ASN A 175 -17.50 -25.40 6.44
C ASN A 175 -16.35 -26.36 6.13
N GLU A 176 -16.17 -27.41 6.93
CA GLU A 176 -15.15 -28.44 6.69
C GLU A 176 -15.44 -29.20 5.38
N LYS A 177 -16.71 -29.54 5.11
CA LYS A 177 -17.13 -30.15 3.84
C LYS A 177 -16.87 -29.24 2.64
N LEU A 178 -17.16 -27.93 2.77
CA LEU A 178 -16.91 -26.94 1.72
C LEU A 178 -15.40 -26.78 1.44
N LEU A 179 -14.57 -26.78 2.49
CA LEU A 179 -13.12 -26.76 2.34
C LEU A 179 -12.59 -27.97 1.57
N GLU A 180 -13.13 -29.16 1.83
CA GLU A 180 -12.72 -30.37 1.12
C GLU A 180 -13.17 -30.33 -0.36
N GLN A 181 -14.38 -29.84 -0.64
CA GLN A 181 -14.84 -29.61 -2.02
C GLN A 181 -13.96 -28.60 -2.77
N LEU A 182 -13.51 -27.52 -2.10
CA LEU A 182 -12.59 -26.55 -2.70
C LEU A 182 -11.23 -27.16 -3.03
N LYS A 183 -10.71 -28.08 -2.21
CA LYS A 183 -9.46 -28.81 -2.54
C LYS A 183 -9.62 -29.65 -3.81
N VAL A 184 -10.75 -30.34 -3.97
CA VAL A 184 -11.05 -31.13 -5.18
C VAL A 184 -11.14 -30.23 -6.42
N ILE A 185 -11.82 -29.09 -6.32
CA ILE A 185 -11.93 -28.11 -7.41
C ILE A 185 -10.55 -27.54 -7.78
N LYS A 186 -9.70 -27.22 -6.80
CA LYS A 186 -8.33 -26.74 -7.06
C LYS A 186 -7.50 -27.78 -7.82
N LYS A 187 -7.56 -29.06 -7.42
CA LYS A 187 -6.88 -30.16 -8.13
C LYS A 187 -7.40 -30.31 -9.57
N SER A 188 -8.72 -30.25 -9.76
CA SER A 188 -9.34 -30.31 -11.09
C SER A 188 -8.89 -29.15 -11.99
N LYS A 189 -8.84 -27.91 -11.46
CA LYS A 189 -8.36 -26.74 -12.19
C LYS A 189 -6.88 -26.89 -12.61
N GLN A 190 -6.04 -27.43 -11.74
CA GLN A 190 -4.63 -27.72 -12.06
C GLN A 190 -4.52 -28.75 -13.20
N LEU A 191 -5.31 -29.82 -13.16
CA LEU A 191 -5.34 -30.82 -14.23
C LEU A 191 -5.79 -30.22 -15.58
N ILE A 192 -6.85 -29.42 -15.59
CA ILE A 192 -7.34 -28.73 -16.80
C ILE A 192 -6.27 -27.77 -17.35
N CYS A 193 -5.56 -27.06 -16.47
CA CYS A 193 -4.47 -26.18 -16.88
C CYS A 193 -3.35 -26.98 -17.57
N TYR A 194 -2.94 -28.10 -16.97
CA TYR A 194 -1.93 -28.98 -17.53
C TYR A 194 -2.36 -29.59 -18.88
N GLU A 195 -3.60 -30.04 -19.02
CA GLU A 195 -4.15 -30.54 -20.28
C GLU A 195 -4.17 -29.47 -21.37
N ASN A 196 -4.53 -28.23 -21.04
CA ASN A 196 -4.51 -27.11 -21.98
C ASN A 196 -3.09 -26.77 -22.44
N ILE A 197 -2.09 -26.84 -21.54
CA ILE A 197 -0.68 -26.65 -21.90
C ILE A 197 -0.24 -27.75 -22.88
N LEU A 198 -0.58 -29.01 -22.60
CA LEU A 198 -0.28 -30.13 -23.51
C LEU A 198 -0.97 -29.98 -24.87
N LEU A 199 -2.22 -29.50 -24.90
CA LEU A 199 -2.97 -29.27 -26.13
C LEU A 199 -2.36 -28.15 -26.96
N ARG A 200 -1.94 -27.04 -26.33
CA ARG A 200 -1.21 -25.94 -27.00
C ARG A 200 0.09 -26.45 -27.61
N ARG A 201 0.90 -27.20 -26.87
CA ARG A 201 2.13 -27.81 -27.37
C ARG A 201 1.90 -28.74 -28.57
N LYS A 202 0.80 -29.51 -28.57
CA LYS A 202 0.42 -30.35 -29.72
C LYS A 202 0.05 -29.51 -30.94
N LEU A 203 -0.74 -28.45 -30.78
CA LEU A 203 -1.12 -27.56 -31.87
C LEU A 203 0.09 -26.83 -32.47
N GLU A 204 1.01 -26.39 -31.62
CA GLU A 204 2.24 -25.73 -32.02
C GLU A 204 3.14 -26.67 -32.83
N ARG A 205 3.35 -27.92 -32.39
CA ARG A 205 4.07 -28.94 -33.17
C ARG A 205 3.43 -29.15 -34.54
N CYS A 206 2.10 -29.22 -34.61
CA CYS A 206 1.40 -29.34 -35.90
C CYS A 206 1.61 -28.11 -36.80
N SER A 207 1.68 -26.91 -36.24
CA SER A 207 1.99 -25.68 -36.98
C SER A 207 3.40 -25.71 -37.54
N ILE A 208 4.39 -26.04 -36.70
CA ILE A 208 5.81 -26.15 -37.09
C ILE A 208 5.98 -27.17 -38.22
N ILE A 209 5.33 -28.33 -38.13
CA ILE A 209 5.38 -29.36 -39.19
C ILE A 209 4.83 -28.80 -40.52
N LYS A 210 3.69 -28.11 -40.50
CA LYS A 210 3.10 -27.50 -41.71
C LYS A 210 4.02 -26.43 -42.31
N GLU A 211 4.64 -25.61 -41.48
CA GLU A 211 5.54 -24.54 -41.92
C GLU A 211 6.86 -25.10 -42.47
N THR A 212 7.42 -26.11 -41.82
CA THR A 212 8.60 -26.85 -42.30
C THR A 212 8.33 -27.49 -43.67
N GLN A 213 7.13 -28.03 -43.87
CA GLN A 213 6.74 -28.62 -45.15
C GLN A 213 6.57 -27.54 -46.24
N LYS A 214 6.03 -26.37 -45.88
CA LYS A 214 5.96 -25.21 -46.78
C LYS A 214 7.36 -24.71 -47.17
N GLN A 215 8.29 -24.63 -46.22
CA GLN A 215 9.69 -24.25 -46.48
C GLN A 215 10.38 -25.25 -47.42
N LYS A 216 10.25 -26.56 -47.18
CA LYS A 216 10.79 -27.59 -48.08
C LYS A 216 10.24 -27.48 -49.51
N ASN A 217 8.96 -27.13 -49.66
CA ASN A 217 8.37 -26.91 -50.98
C ASN A 217 8.94 -25.64 -51.64
N LEU A 218 9.12 -24.56 -50.88
CA LEU A 218 9.70 -23.32 -51.37
C LEU A 218 11.16 -23.50 -51.81
N GLU A 219 11.96 -24.26 -51.05
CA GLU A 219 13.35 -24.61 -51.41
C GLU A 219 13.41 -25.38 -52.74
N LYS A 220 12.51 -26.35 -52.94
CA LYS A 220 12.42 -27.07 -54.23
C LYS A 220 12.12 -26.13 -55.39
N THR A 221 11.20 -25.18 -55.20
CA THR A 221 10.90 -24.16 -56.21
C THR A 221 12.10 -23.25 -56.46
N LEU A 222 12.79 -22.80 -55.41
CA LEU A 222 13.98 -21.94 -55.53
C LEU A 222 15.11 -22.64 -56.29
N ILE A 223 15.36 -23.92 -56.02
CA ILE A 223 16.36 -24.72 -56.75
C ILE A 223 15.98 -24.82 -58.24
N SER A 224 14.70 -25.05 -58.55
CA SER A 224 14.19 -25.08 -59.93
C SER A 224 14.42 -23.75 -60.65
N GLU A 225 14.08 -22.62 -60.02
CA GLU A 225 14.30 -21.29 -60.60
C GLU A 225 15.79 -20.95 -60.74
N LYS A 226 16.64 -21.32 -59.78
CA LYS A 226 18.09 -21.15 -59.88
C LYS A 226 18.67 -21.90 -61.09
N ASN A 227 18.17 -23.10 -61.35
CA ASN A 227 18.58 -23.88 -62.53
C ASN A 227 18.12 -23.20 -63.83
N LYS A 228 16.90 -22.64 -63.87
CA LYS A 228 16.43 -21.86 -65.03
C LYS A 228 17.30 -20.62 -65.28
N VAL A 229 17.61 -19.86 -64.24
CA VAL A 229 18.49 -18.68 -64.33
C VAL A 229 19.88 -19.09 -64.82
N SER A 230 20.44 -20.19 -64.31
CA SER A 230 21.73 -20.70 -64.77
C SER A 230 21.72 -21.07 -66.26
N ASN A 231 20.61 -21.61 -66.77
CA ASN A 231 20.46 -21.91 -68.18
C ASN A 231 20.37 -20.63 -69.02
N CYS A 232 19.56 -19.65 -68.60
CA CYS A 232 19.47 -18.35 -69.28
C CYS A 232 20.82 -17.61 -69.29
N LEU A 233 21.61 -17.68 -68.21
CA LEU A 233 22.95 -17.09 -68.17
C LEU A 233 23.90 -17.76 -69.18
N ARG A 234 23.81 -19.08 -69.37
CA ARG A 234 24.57 -19.77 -70.43
C ARG A 234 24.14 -19.30 -71.82
N GLU A 235 22.85 -19.13 -72.05
CA GLU A 235 22.33 -18.62 -73.33
C GLU A 235 22.81 -17.18 -73.59
N ILE A 236 22.77 -16.31 -72.59
CA ILE A 236 23.31 -14.93 -72.69
C ILE A 236 24.79 -14.96 -73.04
N GLU A 237 25.58 -15.85 -72.44
CA GLU A 237 27.01 -15.95 -72.73
C GLU A 237 27.28 -16.39 -74.17
N VAL A 238 26.50 -17.37 -74.67
CA VAL A 238 26.55 -17.78 -76.08
C VAL A 238 26.16 -16.62 -77.00
N LEU A 239 25.12 -15.86 -76.66
CA LEU A 239 24.71 -14.69 -77.43
C LEU A 239 25.77 -13.59 -77.42
N LYS A 240 26.46 -13.34 -76.29
CA LYS A 240 27.59 -12.40 -76.22
C LYS A 240 28.76 -12.85 -77.10
N GLN A 241 29.09 -14.14 -77.10
CA GLN A 241 30.11 -14.69 -77.98
C GLN A 241 29.73 -14.56 -79.46
N ASN A 242 28.45 -14.74 -79.81
CA ASN A 242 27.99 -14.52 -81.18
C ASN A 242 27.99 -13.03 -81.54
N ASN A 243 27.59 -12.16 -80.62
CA ASN A 243 27.56 -10.72 -80.85
C ASN A 243 28.99 -10.15 -81.01
N SER A 244 29.97 -10.64 -80.24
CA SER A 244 31.37 -10.26 -80.44
C SER A 244 31.93 -10.71 -81.80
N LYS A 245 31.52 -11.88 -82.30
CA LYS A 245 31.85 -12.32 -83.68
C LYS A 245 31.20 -11.41 -84.73
N LEU A 246 29.93 -11.03 -84.53
CA LEU A 246 29.23 -10.11 -85.42
C LEU A 246 29.85 -8.71 -85.39
N LEU A 247 30.21 -8.18 -84.22
CA LEU A 247 30.91 -6.90 -84.09
C LEU A 247 32.26 -6.94 -84.79
N TYR A 248 33.02 -8.04 -84.69
CA TYR A 248 34.26 -8.19 -85.44
C TYR A 248 34.03 -8.22 -86.96
N GLN A 249 32.96 -8.87 -87.42
CA GLN A 249 32.56 -8.84 -88.83
C GLN A 249 32.14 -7.43 -89.28
N LEU A 250 31.37 -6.73 -88.43
CA LEU A 250 30.92 -5.37 -88.67
C LEU A 250 32.11 -4.40 -88.70
N GLU A 251 33.05 -4.47 -87.77
CA GLU A 251 34.28 -3.67 -87.79
C GLU A 251 35.12 -3.95 -89.04
N LYS A 252 35.15 -5.21 -89.49
CA LYS A 252 35.82 -5.59 -90.74
C LYS A 252 35.11 -4.96 -91.95
N GLU A 253 33.78 -5.00 -91.96
CA GLU A 253 32.96 -4.37 -93.01
C GLU A 253 33.07 -2.84 -92.97
N GLU A 254 33.02 -2.22 -91.80
CA GLU A 254 33.24 -0.80 -91.56
C GLU A 254 34.63 -0.38 -92.00
N ARG A 255 35.68 -1.19 -91.81
CA ARG A 255 37.01 -0.90 -92.37
C ARG A 255 36.98 -0.90 -93.90
N THR A 256 36.30 -1.85 -94.53
CA THR A 256 36.10 -1.83 -96.00
C THR A 256 35.25 -0.64 -96.47
N VAL A 257 34.23 -0.24 -95.70
CA VAL A 257 33.39 0.93 -95.99
C VAL A 257 34.14 2.24 -95.72
N LEU A 258 35.01 2.30 -94.72
CA LEU A 258 35.88 3.43 -94.40
C LEU A 258 36.99 3.57 -95.44
N GLU A 259 37.55 2.45 -95.95
CA GLU A 259 38.44 2.44 -97.11
C GLU A 259 37.74 2.91 -98.40
N GLN A 260 36.43 2.66 -98.53
CA GLN A 260 35.60 3.19 -99.62
C GLN A 260 35.21 4.67 -99.40
N ASN A 261 34.90 5.08 -98.18
CA ASN A 261 34.55 6.46 -97.81
C ASN A 261 35.76 7.39 -97.75
N ASN A 262 36.98 6.87 -97.55
CA ASN A 262 38.22 7.64 -97.68
C ASN A 262 38.53 8.06 -99.14
N LYS A 263 37.69 7.67 -100.12
CA LYS A 263 37.67 8.24 -101.48
C LYS A 263 36.69 9.41 -101.66
N LEU A 264 35.95 9.81 -100.63
CA LEU A 264 35.03 10.96 -100.66
C LEU A 264 35.36 11.92 -99.53
N GLN A 265 36.05 12.99 -99.92
CA GLN A 265 36.40 14.12 -99.07
C GLN A 265 35.19 14.91 -98.56
N LEU A 266 35.39 15.46 -97.36
CA LEU A 266 34.90 16.73 -96.81
C LEU A 266 33.39 16.98 -96.76
N LEU A 267 32.89 17.24 -95.55
CA LEU A 267 32.34 18.55 -95.20
C LEU A 267 32.09 18.66 -93.69
N ASP A 268 32.79 19.61 -93.07
CA ASP A 268 32.47 20.17 -91.76
C ASP A 268 31.06 20.76 -91.80
N GLN A 269 30.18 20.25 -90.94
CA GLN A 269 28.97 20.95 -90.54
C GLN A 269 28.83 20.92 -89.01
N PRO A 270 28.32 22.01 -88.43
CA PRO A 270 28.38 22.24 -86.99
C PRO A 270 27.49 21.26 -86.24
N ASP A 271 28.07 20.73 -85.17
CA ASP A 271 27.64 19.61 -84.35
C ASP A 271 26.13 19.65 -83.96
N PRO A 272 25.24 18.91 -84.67
CA PRO A 272 23.83 18.76 -84.29
C PRO A 272 23.68 18.06 -82.93
N LEU A 273 24.74 17.37 -82.49
CA LEU A 273 24.80 16.57 -81.27
C LEU A 273 24.76 17.43 -80.01
N LEU A 274 25.23 18.68 -80.08
CA LEU A 274 25.16 19.62 -78.95
C LEU A 274 23.72 20.09 -78.72
N ASN A 275 22.99 20.41 -79.78
CA ASN A 275 21.56 20.76 -79.71
C ASN A 275 20.73 19.56 -79.26
N LEU A 276 21.06 18.35 -79.73
CA LEU A 276 20.38 17.12 -79.33
C LEU A 276 20.63 16.78 -77.85
N LYS A 277 21.84 17.02 -77.33
CA LYS A 277 22.16 16.84 -75.90
C LYS A 277 21.38 17.81 -75.02
N VAL A 278 21.26 19.08 -75.42
CA VAL A 278 20.47 20.07 -74.69
C VAL A 278 18.99 19.67 -74.68
N GLN A 279 18.44 19.25 -75.83
CA GLN A 279 17.06 18.75 -75.91
C GLN A 279 16.83 17.50 -75.07
N LEU A 280 17.78 16.56 -75.05
CA LEU A 280 17.69 15.35 -74.24
C LEU A 280 17.73 15.68 -72.73
N GLN A 281 18.55 16.64 -72.34
CA GLN A 281 18.63 17.10 -70.95
C GLN A 281 17.32 17.78 -70.53
N THR A 282 16.80 18.70 -71.34
CA THR A 282 15.49 19.35 -71.08
C THR A 282 14.36 18.32 -71.01
N ALA A 283 14.32 17.35 -71.92
CA ALA A 283 13.32 16.28 -71.89
C ALA A 283 13.46 15.37 -70.66
N THR A 284 14.68 15.17 -70.15
CA THR A 284 14.93 14.41 -68.91
C THR A 284 14.45 15.19 -67.70
N GLU A 285 14.73 16.49 -67.64
CA GLU A 285 14.25 17.39 -66.58
C GLU A 285 12.72 17.50 -66.59
N GLU A 286 12.09 17.61 -67.76
CA GLU A 286 10.63 17.58 -67.93
C GLU A 286 10.02 16.24 -67.52
N ARG A 287 10.64 15.12 -67.90
CA ARG A 287 10.21 13.78 -67.49
C ARG A 287 10.32 13.60 -65.98
N ASP A 288 11.39 14.06 -65.37
CA ASP A 288 11.62 13.94 -63.93
C ASP A 288 10.66 14.86 -63.14
N TYR A 289 10.36 16.05 -63.68
CA TYR A 289 9.31 16.94 -63.17
C TYR A 289 7.91 16.31 -63.29
N LEU A 290 7.56 15.75 -64.46
CA LEU A 290 6.29 15.03 -64.64
C LEU A 290 6.19 13.79 -63.75
N HIS A 291 7.29 13.07 -63.53
CA HIS A 291 7.35 11.99 -62.55
C HIS A 291 7.12 12.51 -61.13
N SER A 292 7.67 13.67 -60.74
CA SER A 292 7.42 14.27 -59.43
C SER A 292 5.95 14.67 -59.24
N LEU A 293 5.31 15.23 -60.26
CA LEU A 293 3.88 15.57 -60.28
C LEU A 293 2.98 14.33 -60.23
N LEU A 294 3.35 13.25 -60.93
CA LEU A 294 2.63 11.98 -60.90
C LEU A 294 2.78 11.30 -59.53
N LEU A 295 3.95 11.39 -58.93
CA LEU A 295 4.17 10.93 -57.56
C LEU A 295 3.26 11.72 -56.63
N ASP A 296 3.12 13.05 -56.74
CA ASP A 296 2.34 13.88 -55.82
C ASP A 296 0.85 13.56 -55.68
N HIS A 297 0.28 12.78 -56.59
CA HIS A 297 -1.11 12.32 -56.53
C HIS A 297 -1.26 10.80 -56.34
N GLU A 298 -0.18 10.10 -56.04
CA GLU A 298 -0.19 8.65 -55.87
C GLU A 298 -0.87 8.24 -54.56
N GLU A 299 -1.73 7.22 -54.65
CA GLU A 299 -2.37 6.55 -53.51
C GLU A 299 -1.30 5.86 -52.66
N ILE A 300 -1.25 6.18 -51.37
CA ILE A 300 -0.29 5.56 -50.46
C ILE A 300 -0.87 4.22 -49.96
N ILE A 301 -0.10 3.15 -50.19
CA ILE A 301 -0.43 1.81 -49.74
C ILE A 301 -0.08 1.67 -48.25
N LEU A 302 -1.07 1.90 -47.38
CA LEU A 302 -0.96 1.66 -45.95
C LEU A 302 -1.32 0.22 -45.57
N PHE A 303 -2.26 -0.38 -46.32
CA PHE A 303 -2.75 -1.74 -46.11
C PHE A 303 -2.43 -2.61 -47.31
N ASP A 304 -1.78 -3.75 -47.08
CA ASP A 304 -1.51 -4.75 -48.11
C ASP A 304 -2.75 -5.67 -48.23
N PRO A 305 -3.53 -5.60 -49.33
CA PRO A 305 -4.74 -6.40 -49.50
C PRO A 305 -4.44 -7.90 -49.69
N VAL A 306 -3.24 -8.24 -50.17
CA VAL A 306 -2.83 -9.63 -50.39
C VAL A 306 -2.49 -10.29 -49.05
N LYS A 307 -1.70 -9.61 -48.22
CA LYS A 307 -1.34 -10.09 -46.87
C LYS A 307 -2.42 -9.86 -45.83
N LYS A 308 -3.43 -9.04 -46.15
CA LYS A 308 -4.49 -8.59 -45.24
C LYS A 308 -3.94 -7.96 -43.96
N SER A 309 -2.85 -7.19 -44.10
CA SER A 309 -2.14 -6.57 -42.98
C SER A 309 -1.67 -5.17 -43.33
N TYR A 310 -1.63 -4.28 -42.33
CA TYR A 310 -0.97 -2.99 -42.46
C TYR A 310 0.53 -3.16 -42.69
N THR A 311 1.11 -2.29 -43.53
CA THR A 311 2.55 -2.31 -43.80
C THR A 311 3.35 -2.06 -42.51
N PRO A 312 4.58 -2.59 -42.38
CA PRO A 312 5.41 -2.37 -41.20
C PRO A 312 5.55 -0.88 -40.84
N ASP A 313 5.74 -0.01 -41.84
CA ASP A 313 5.87 1.43 -41.64
C ASP A 313 4.58 2.05 -41.10
N THR A 314 3.41 1.59 -41.58
CA THR A 314 2.12 2.04 -41.04
C THR A 314 1.95 1.61 -39.58
N ARG A 315 2.35 0.38 -39.24
CA ARG A 315 2.29 -0.12 -37.86
C ARG A 315 3.21 0.70 -36.95
N GLN A 316 4.44 0.99 -37.39
CA GLN A 316 5.36 1.86 -36.66
C GLN A 316 4.80 3.28 -36.50
N CYS A 317 4.21 3.84 -37.55
CA CYS A 317 3.54 5.13 -37.51
C CYS A 317 2.41 5.15 -36.46
N ILE A 318 1.56 4.12 -36.42
CA ILE A 318 0.51 3.97 -35.40
C ILE A 318 1.12 3.90 -33.98
N MET A 319 2.20 3.14 -33.79
CA MET A 319 2.91 3.06 -32.51
C MET A 319 3.50 4.40 -32.08
N ASN A 320 3.99 5.21 -33.03
CA ASN A 320 4.53 6.55 -32.77
C ASN A 320 3.43 7.57 -32.48
N ILE A 321 2.34 7.59 -33.26
CA ILE A 321 1.19 8.48 -33.05
C ILE A 321 0.58 8.29 -31.65
N THR A 322 0.48 7.04 -31.20
CA THR A 322 -0.03 6.73 -29.85
C THR A 322 0.90 7.20 -28.73
N ASN A 323 2.22 7.35 -28.98
CA ASN A 323 3.14 7.97 -28.01
C ASN A 323 2.87 9.47 -27.82
N PHE A 324 2.25 10.14 -28.79
CA PHE A 324 1.83 11.53 -28.69
C PHE A 324 0.46 11.71 -28.03
N ASN A 325 0.00 10.71 -27.25
CA ASN A 325 -1.29 10.70 -26.54
C ASN A 325 -2.53 10.84 -27.44
N VAL A 326 -2.42 10.47 -28.72
CA VAL A 326 -3.57 10.41 -29.62
C VAL A 326 -4.40 9.17 -29.30
N SER A 327 -5.69 9.35 -29.00
CA SER A 327 -6.60 8.25 -28.70
C SER A 327 -6.72 7.26 -29.88
N SER A 328 -6.91 5.97 -29.60
CA SER A 328 -7.04 4.93 -30.64
C SER A 328 -8.12 5.21 -31.68
N ASN A 329 -9.19 5.92 -31.28
CA ASN A 329 -10.28 6.35 -32.16
C ASN A 329 -9.82 7.40 -33.20
N ASN A 330 -8.84 8.23 -32.82
CA ASN A 330 -8.41 9.38 -33.61
C ASN A 330 -7.19 9.06 -34.47
N VAL A 331 -6.50 7.94 -34.28
CA VAL A 331 -5.31 7.59 -35.07
C VAL A 331 -5.61 7.49 -36.56
N GLY A 332 -6.66 6.77 -36.97
CA GLY A 332 -7.07 6.68 -38.37
C GLY A 332 -7.42 8.04 -38.99
N PRO A 333 -8.30 8.85 -38.36
CA PRO A 333 -8.56 10.23 -38.78
C PRO A 333 -7.32 11.11 -38.88
N VAL A 334 -6.40 11.04 -37.92
CA VAL A 334 -5.15 11.81 -37.93
C VAL A 334 -4.29 11.43 -39.14
N ILE A 335 -4.11 10.13 -39.40
CA ILE A 335 -3.36 9.66 -40.59
C ILE A 335 -4.01 10.22 -41.86
N LYS A 336 -5.35 10.19 -41.95
CA LYS A 336 -6.08 10.71 -43.12
C LYS A 336 -5.85 12.21 -43.32
N GLU A 337 -5.96 13.03 -42.28
CA GLU A 337 -5.77 14.48 -42.39
C GLU A 337 -4.30 14.85 -42.68
N VAL A 338 -3.34 14.14 -42.09
CA VAL A 338 -1.91 14.35 -42.37
C VAL A 338 -1.59 14.02 -43.83
N LEU A 339 -2.11 12.91 -44.36
CA LEU A 339 -1.92 12.57 -45.77
C LEU A 339 -2.61 13.56 -46.72
N LYS A 340 -3.78 14.06 -46.33
CA LYS A 340 -4.50 15.10 -47.07
C LYS A 340 -3.68 16.40 -47.17
N LEU A 341 -2.98 16.79 -46.11
CA LEU A 341 -2.06 17.95 -46.15
C LEU A 341 -0.89 17.75 -47.12
N ALA A 342 -0.48 16.50 -47.35
CA ALA A 342 0.54 16.13 -48.32
C ALA A 342 -0.02 15.87 -49.74
N ASN A 343 -1.31 16.16 -49.98
CA ASN A 343 -2.04 15.85 -51.22
C ASN A 343 -2.07 14.35 -51.57
N ARG A 344 -1.94 13.47 -50.58
CA ARG A 344 -1.96 12.01 -50.74
C ARG A 344 -3.25 11.41 -50.19
N THR A 345 -3.69 10.31 -50.78
CA THR A 345 -4.86 9.54 -50.31
C THR A 345 -4.42 8.17 -49.82
N PRO A 346 -4.84 7.74 -48.61
CA PRO A 346 -4.58 6.39 -48.14
C PRO A 346 -5.54 5.38 -48.76
N ASN A 347 -5.05 4.20 -49.12
CA ASN A 347 -5.89 3.10 -49.60
C ASN A 347 -6.81 2.50 -48.51
N ALA A 348 -6.34 2.49 -47.26
CA ALA A 348 -7.13 2.14 -46.09
C ALA A 348 -6.53 2.77 -44.83
N VAL A 349 -7.39 3.12 -43.87
CA VAL A 349 -6.96 3.63 -42.55
C VAL A 349 -7.32 2.65 -41.44
N PRO A 350 -6.49 2.53 -40.40
CA PRO A 350 -6.73 1.60 -39.31
C PRO A 350 -7.99 1.96 -38.54
N THR A 351 -8.84 0.96 -38.28
CA THR A 351 -9.96 1.10 -37.35
C THR A 351 -9.45 1.15 -35.91
N ARG A 352 -10.25 1.69 -34.99
CA ARG A 352 -9.94 1.66 -33.55
C ARG A 352 -9.49 0.28 -33.06
N LYS A 353 -10.25 -0.77 -33.39
CA LYS A 353 -9.94 -2.15 -32.96
C LYS A 353 -8.58 -2.61 -33.49
N THR A 354 -8.23 -2.24 -34.73
CA THR A 354 -6.92 -2.54 -35.29
C THR A 354 -5.81 -1.80 -34.56
N VAL A 355 -6.02 -0.52 -34.23
CA VAL A 355 -5.07 0.27 -33.46
C VAL A 355 -4.87 -0.34 -32.07
N ASP A 356 -5.96 -0.72 -31.38
CA ASP A 356 -5.90 -1.36 -30.06
C ASP A 356 -5.09 -2.68 -30.11
N ASN A 357 -5.29 -3.50 -31.14
CA ASN A 357 -4.48 -4.72 -31.33
C ASN A 357 -2.99 -4.40 -31.55
N ILE A 358 -2.66 -3.38 -32.35
CA ILE A 358 -1.28 -2.95 -32.58
C ILE A 358 -0.65 -2.41 -31.28
N ILE A 359 -1.43 -1.73 -30.43
CA ILE A 359 -0.97 -1.28 -29.11
C ILE A 359 -0.67 -2.48 -28.20
N VAL A 360 -1.50 -3.53 -28.20
CA VAL A 360 -1.22 -4.75 -27.44
C VAL A 360 0.08 -5.40 -27.91
N GLU A 361 0.30 -5.48 -29.22
CA GLU A 361 1.56 -5.99 -29.78
C GLU A 361 2.76 -5.11 -29.38
N LYS A 362 2.61 -3.78 -29.40
CA LYS A 362 3.63 -2.84 -28.93
C LYS A 362 3.99 -3.09 -27.46
N ILE A 363 2.99 -3.33 -26.60
CA ILE A 363 3.20 -3.67 -25.20
C ILE A 363 3.98 -4.98 -25.08
N ALA A 364 3.61 -6.01 -25.85
CA ALA A 364 4.32 -7.29 -25.83
C ALA A 364 5.80 -7.14 -26.28
N ILE A 365 6.06 -6.34 -27.32
CA ILE A 365 7.45 -6.02 -27.74
C ILE A 365 8.19 -5.30 -26.61
N GLY A 366 7.55 -4.33 -25.95
CA GLY A 366 8.11 -3.61 -24.80
C GLY A 366 8.44 -4.54 -23.63
N GLN A 367 7.54 -5.47 -23.29
CA GLN A 367 7.75 -6.47 -22.23
C GLN A 367 8.90 -7.42 -22.59
N LYS A 368 9.02 -7.84 -23.85
CA LYS A 368 10.14 -8.65 -24.33
C LYS A 368 11.47 -7.91 -24.21
N GLN A 369 11.51 -6.65 -24.64
CA GLN A 369 12.70 -5.80 -24.50
C GLN A 369 13.06 -5.60 -23.02
N LEU A 370 12.06 -5.41 -22.17
CA LEU A 370 12.23 -5.24 -20.74
C LEU A 370 12.79 -6.50 -20.09
N GLY A 371 12.25 -7.68 -20.40
CA GLY A 371 12.77 -8.97 -19.95
C GLY A 371 14.24 -9.17 -20.31
N LEU A 372 14.62 -8.88 -21.56
CA LEU A 372 16.00 -9.01 -22.03
C LEU A 372 16.95 -7.96 -21.43
N THR A 373 16.50 -6.70 -21.30
CA THR A 373 17.36 -5.59 -20.85
C THR A 373 17.51 -5.61 -19.34
N VAL A 374 16.39 -5.68 -18.61
CA VAL A 374 16.35 -5.61 -17.14
C VAL A 374 16.76 -6.93 -16.50
N GLY A 375 16.43 -8.07 -17.11
CA GLY A 375 16.85 -9.38 -16.63
C GLY A 375 18.38 -9.56 -16.59
N ALA A 376 19.12 -8.79 -17.41
CA ALA A 376 20.58 -8.77 -17.41
C ALA A 376 21.22 -7.74 -16.45
N GLN A 377 20.44 -6.78 -15.93
CA GLN A 377 20.95 -5.77 -14.99
C GLN A 377 21.16 -6.37 -13.60
N GLN A 378 22.09 -5.83 -12.82
CA GLN A 378 22.22 -6.16 -11.40
C GLN A 378 21.80 -4.97 -10.55
N ASP A 379 21.61 -5.21 -9.26
CA ASP A 379 21.45 -4.19 -8.22
C ASP A 379 20.31 -3.18 -8.39
N THR A 380 19.24 -3.61 -9.04
CA THR A 380 18.09 -2.77 -9.38
C THR A 380 17.24 -2.36 -8.16
N CYS A 381 16.55 -1.23 -8.26
CA CYS A 381 15.61 -0.74 -7.25
C CYS A 381 14.17 -0.79 -7.78
N LEU A 382 13.30 -1.53 -7.10
CA LEU A 382 11.87 -1.58 -7.38
C LEU A 382 11.17 -0.39 -6.71
N TYR A 383 10.30 0.29 -7.42
CA TYR A 383 9.41 1.32 -6.89
C TYR A 383 7.97 0.86 -7.01
N GLY A 384 7.21 0.99 -5.93
CA GLY A 384 5.77 0.78 -5.91
C GLY A 384 5.04 2.08 -5.70
N ASP A 385 4.13 2.43 -6.60
CA ASP A 385 3.25 3.60 -6.48
C ASP A 385 1.78 3.19 -6.59
N GLU A 386 0.97 3.66 -5.64
CA GLU A 386 -0.47 3.40 -5.58
C GLU A 386 -1.22 4.68 -5.92
N THR A 387 -2.13 4.62 -6.89
CA THR A 387 -3.01 5.75 -7.21
C THR A 387 -4.48 5.31 -7.25
N ARG A 388 -5.37 6.21 -6.85
CA ARG A 388 -6.81 5.95 -6.88
C ARG A 388 -7.47 6.85 -7.92
N ASN A 389 -8.12 6.23 -8.91
CA ASN A 389 -8.84 6.97 -9.94
C ASN A 389 -10.20 6.32 -10.22
N PHE A 390 -11.25 7.15 -10.34
CA PHE A 390 -12.64 6.69 -10.60
C PHE A 390 -13.13 5.57 -9.68
N GLY A 391 -12.76 5.63 -8.39
CA GLY A 391 -13.15 4.63 -7.39
C GLY A 391 -12.34 3.33 -7.41
N LYS A 392 -11.50 3.12 -8.43
CA LYS A 392 -10.57 2.00 -8.56
C LYS A 392 -9.18 2.36 -8.02
N THR A 393 -8.47 1.36 -7.53
CA THR A 393 -7.11 1.51 -7.04
C THR A 393 -6.18 0.86 -8.05
N TYR A 394 -5.14 1.57 -8.47
CA TYR A 394 -4.16 1.06 -9.40
C TYR A 394 -2.79 1.03 -8.73
N GLN A 395 -2.07 -0.06 -8.94
CA GLN A 395 -0.69 -0.20 -8.50
C GLN A 395 0.22 -0.22 -9.72
N THR A 396 1.28 0.56 -9.64
CA THR A 396 2.35 0.61 -10.62
C THR A 396 3.63 0.05 -10.02
N PHE A 397 4.39 -0.67 -10.83
CA PHE A 397 5.76 -1.05 -10.52
C PHE A 397 6.72 -0.45 -11.54
N LEU A 398 7.71 0.28 -11.03
CA LEU A 398 8.83 0.80 -11.80
C LEU A 398 10.10 0.15 -11.27
N LEU A 399 11.13 0.08 -12.09
CA LEU A 399 12.41 -0.46 -11.71
C LEU A 399 13.51 0.47 -12.20
N SER A 400 14.48 0.82 -11.36
CA SER A 400 15.64 1.58 -11.79
C SER A 400 16.92 0.76 -11.72
N ASP A 401 17.81 0.95 -12.69
CA ASP A 401 19.18 0.45 -12.64
C ASP A 401 20.12 1.44 -11.94
N ASP A 402 21.40 1.06 -11.84
CA ASP A 402 22.47 1.89 -11.26
C ASP A 402 22.72 3.18 -12.04
N ASN A 403 22.42 3.18 -13.34
CA ASN A 403 22.49 4.36 -14.20
C ASN A 403 21.28 5.30 -14.02
N LYS A 404 20.36 4.97 -13.11
CA LYS A 404 19.11 5.69 -12.85
C LYS A 404 18.16 5.70 -14.06
N GLN A 405 18.32 4.78 -15.00
CA GLN A 405 17.31 4.57 -16.02
C GLN A 405 16.12 3.88 -15.36
N VAL A 406 14.92 4.38 -15.66
CA VAL A 406 13.68 3.88 -15.07
C VAL A 406 12.90 3.08 -16.11
N TYR A 407 12.61 1.84 -15.77
CA TYR A 407 11.86 0.88 -16.56
C TYR A 407 10.47 0.70 -15.96
N PHE A 408 9.44 0.82 -16.78
CA PHE A 408 8.06 0.60 -16.36
C PHE A 408 7.71 -0.89 -16.49
N LEU A 409 7.49 -1.58 -15.38
CA LEU A 409 7.16 -3.01 -15.40
C LEU A 409 5.68 -3.23 -15.73
N GLY A 410 4.79 -2.45 -15.14
CA GLY A 410 3.36 -2.57 -15.38
C GLY A 410 2.50 -1.74 -14.44
N LEU A 411 1.25 -1.53 -14.88
CA LEU A 411 0.15 -0.92 -14.14
C LEU A 411 -1.05 -1.88 -14.17
N ARG A 412 -1.65 -2.14 -13.02
CA ARG A 412 -2.79 -3.06 -12.88
C ARG A 412 -3.80 -2.54 -11.85
N ASP A 413 -5.06 -2.90 -12.04
CA ASP A 413 -6.17 -2.60 -11.12
C ASP A 413 -6.10 -3.56 -9.92
N MET A 414 -6.10 -3.00 -8.71
CA MET A 414 -6.03 -3.73 -7.44
C MET A 414 -7.44 -3.95 -6.91
N HIS A 415 -7.81 -5.22 -6.70
CA HIS A 415 -9.10 -5.56 -6.10
C HIS A 415 -9.18 -5.15 -4.63
N ASP A 416 -8.09 -5.28 -3.87
CA ASP A 416 -7.98 -4.82 -2.50
C ASP A 416 -6.59 -4.23 -2.21
N LYS A 417 -6.43 -3.58 -1.05
CA LYS A 417 -5.16 -2.98 -0.61
C LYS A 417 -4.35 -3.92 0.28
N ALA A 418 -4.55 -5.23 0.18
CA ALA A 418 -3.77 -6.17 0.95
C ALA A 418 -2.36 -6.30 0.35
N ALA A 419 -1.37 -6.45 1.21
CA ALA A 419 0.01 -6.65 0.79
C ALA A 419 0.18 -7.93 -0.04
N SER A 420 -0.63 -8.97 0.25
CA SER A 420 -0.66 -10.22 -0.52
C SER A 420 -1.17 -10.00 -1.95
N ALA A 421 -2.25 -9.24 -2.13
CA ALA A 421 -2.77 -8.93 -3.46
C ALA A 421 -1.78 -8.11 -4.29
N THR A 422 -1.04 -7.22 -3.62
CA THR A 422 0.05 -6.44 -4.24
C THR A 422 1.19 -7.35 -4.72
N LEU A 423 1.57 -8.37 -3.93
CA LEU A 423 2.55 -9.38 -4.31
C LEU A 423 2.06 -10.26 -5.45
N ASP A 424 0.83 -10.78 -5.37
CA ASP A 424 0.24 -11.61 -6.43
C ASP A 424 0.22 -10.85 -7.76
N MET A 425 -0.13 -9.56 -7.72
CA MET A 425 -0.08 -8.69 -8.89
C MET A 425 1.32 -8.51 -9.44
N PHE A 426 2.30 -8.27 -8.57
CA PHE A 426 3.70 -8.13 -8.98
C PHE A 426 4.21 -9.43 -9.62
N ALA A 427 3.92 -10.59 -9.02
CA ALA A 427 4.24 -11.90 -9.57
C ALA A 427 3.61 -12.11 -10.95
N ASN A 428 2.31 -11.80 -11.10
CA ASN A 428 1.63 -11.89 -12.40
C ASN A 428 2.27 -11.01 -13.48
N ILE A 429 2.79 -9.81 -13.13
CA ILE A 429 3.50 -8.95 -14.08
C ILE A 429 4.83 -9.62 -14.52
N LEU A 430 5.55 -10.25 -13.60
CA LEU A 430 6.78 -10.98 -13.91
C LEU A 430 6.50 -12.24 -14.75
N ASP A 431 5.40 -12.93 -14.49
CA ASP A 431 4.94 -14.07 -15.28
C ASP A 431 4.57 -13.64 -16.71
N ASP A 432 3.83 -12.53 -16.86
CA ASP A 432 3.50 -11.94 -18.17
C ASP A 432 4.79 -11.65 -18.98
N ILE A 433 5.81 -11.07 -18.34
CA ILE A 433 7.10 -10.80 -18.98
C ILE A 433 7.81 -12.10 -19.38
N SER A 434 7.76 -13.13 -18.51
CA SER A 434 8.39 -14.43 -18.75
C SER A 434 7.75 -15.16 -19.92
N ASP A 435 6.41 -15.26 -19.93
CA ASP A 435 5.63 -15.92 -20.98
C ASP A 435 5.92 -15.35 -22.38
N ILE A 436 6.11 -14.03 -22.46
CA ILE A 436 6.43 -13.32 -23.70
C ILE A 436 7.89 -13.53 -24.13
N CYS A 437 8.81 -13.69 -23.19
CA CYS A 437 10.22 -13.93 -23.49
C CYS A 437 10.51 -15.39 -23.86
N GLU A 438 9.82 -16.34 -23.23
CA GLU A 438 10.07 -17.79 -23.35
C GLU A 438 9.54 -18.42 -24.63
N THR A 439 8.81 -17.69 -25.46
CA THR A 439 8.14 -18.21 -26.66
C THR A 439 9.09 -18.76 -27.75
N TYR A 440 10.43 -18.74 -27.57
CA TYR A 440 11.40 -19.12 -28.61
C TYR A 440 12.68 -19.88 -28.17
N ARG A 441 12.91 -20.23 -26.89
CA ARG A 441 14.12 -20.99 -26.50
C ARG A 441 13.83 -22.32 -25.83
N ASN A 442 14.35 -23.38 -26.44
CA ASN A 442 14.51 -24.69 -25.83
C ASN A 442 15.52 -24.61 -24.67
N ASN A 443 15.12 -25.13 -23.51
CA ASN A 443 15.96 -25.67 -22.42
C ASN A 443 16.67 -24.73 -21.42
N ASP A 444 16.60 -23.40 -21.51
CA ASP A 444 17.10 -22.56 -20.40
C ASP A 444 16.02 -22.43 -19.30
N ILE A 445 16.37 -22.89 -18.09
CA ILE A 445 15.48 -23.03 -16.91
C ILE A 445 15.16 -21.66 -16.26
N THR A 446 15.85 -20.59 -16.64
CA THR A 446 15.70 -19.28 -15.99
C THR A 446 14.66 -18.41 -16.68
N SER A 447 13.47 -18.33 -16.08
CA SER A 447 12.44 -17.35 -16.44
C SER A 447 13.01 -15.93 -16.33
N HIS A 448 12.70 -15.08 -17.32
CA HIS A 448 13.18 -13.69 -17.34
C HIS A 448 12.58 -12.88 -16.18
N GLY A 449 11.34 -13.18 -15.76
CA GLY A 449 10.71 -12.61 -14.57
C GLY A 449 11.44 -12.98 -13.29
N HIS A 450 11.87 -14.24 -13.13
CA HIS A 450 12.70 -14.65 -12.00
C HIS A 450 14.07 -13.97 -11.99
N SER A 451 14.66 -13.74 -13.17
CA SER A 451 15.91 -12.98 -13.29
C SER A 451 15.73 -11.52 -12.86
N ILE A 452 14.64 -10.87 -13.28
CA ILE A 452 14.31 -9.53 -12.77
C ILE A 452 14.15 -9.54 -11.25
N LEU A 453 13.42 -10.53 -10.71
CA LEU A 453 13.21 -10.67 -9.26
C LEU A 453 14.52 -10.84 -8.47
N SER A 454 15.48 -11.61 -9.00
CA SER A 454 16.78 -11.79 -8.36
C SER A 454 17.59 -10.51 -8.27
N ASN A 455 17.46 -9.68 -9.30
CA ASN A 455 18.27 -8.48 -9.46
C ASN A 455 17.71 -7.30 -8.65
N ILE A 456 16.50 -7.40 -8.09
CA ILE A 456 15.94 -6.38 -7.21
C ILE A 456 16.70 -6.39 -5.89
N ARG A 457 17.33 -5.29 -5.52
CA ARG A 457 17.96 -5.11 -4.21
C ARG A 457 17.09 -4.28 -3.29
N ASN A 458 16.58 -3.17 -3.79
CA ASN A 458 15.83 -2.26 -2.94
C ASN A 458 14.37 -2.21 -3.38
N PHE A 459 13.48 -2.01 -2.41
CA PHE A 459 12.11 -1.63 -2.67
C PHE A 459 11.86 -0.27 -2.03
N MET A 460 11.42 0.68 -2.85
CA MET A 460 11.04 2.02 -2.43
C MET A 460 9.54 2.20 -2.66
N SER A 461 8.85 2.61 -1.61
CA SER A 461 7.45 3.00 -1.70
C SER A 461 7.13 4.00 -0.61
N ASP A 462 5.91 4.52 -0.61
CA ASP A 462 5.43 5.28 0.53
C ASP A 462 5.45 4.38 1.79
N ARG A 463 5.61 4.98 2.97
CA ARG A 463 5.69 4.23 4.23
C ARG A 463 4.31 3.73 4.70
N ALA A 464 3.38 3.49 3.79
CA ALA A 464 2.09 2.93 4.12
C ALA A 464 2.27 1.52 4.72
N GLN A 465 1.39 1.16 5.66
CA GLN A 465 1.47 -0.11 6.37
C GLN A 465 1.40 -1.32 5.41
N THR A 466 0.63 -1.20 4.33
CA THR A 466 0.57 -2.20 3.25
C THR A 466 1.94 -2.40 2.59
N ASN A 467 2.69 -1.33 2.31
CA ASN A 467 3.99 -1.41 1.66
C ASN A 467 5.09 -1.95 2.58
N ILE A 468 4.99 -1.68 3.89
CA ILE A 468 5.84 -2.32 4.90
C ILE A 468 5.62 -3.84 4.90
N ALA A 469 4.34 -4.27 4.97
CA ALA A 469 4.00 -5.69 4.92
C ALA A 469 4.37 -6.34 3.58
N PHE A 470 4.19 -5.63 2.46
CA PHE A 470 4.60 -6.10 1.13
C PHE A 470 6.12 -6.31 1.05
N THR A 471 6.92 -5.43 1.66
CA THR A 471 8.38 -5.60 1.69
C THR A 471 8.79 -6.92 2.34
N GLU A 472 8.12 -7.29 3.44
CA GLU A 472 8.36 -8.57 4.13
C GLU A 472 7.91 -9.76 3.28
N LEU A 473 6.72 -9.65 2.66
CA LEU A 473 6.21 -10.68 1.75
C LEU A 473 7.10 -10.87 0.51
N LEU A 474 7.60 -9.79 -0.08
CA LEU A 474 8.52 -9.82 -1.22
C LEU A 474 9.84 -10.51 -0.84
N GLN A 475 10.36 -10.26 0.37
CA GLN A 475 11.56 -10.95 0.86
C GLN A 475 11.32 -12.46 1.05
N ASN A 476 10.16 -12.83 1.61
CA ASN A 476 9.79 -14.24 1.77
C ASN A 476 9.63 -14.93 0.42
N TYR A 477 8.92 -14.29 -0.52
CA TYR A 477 8.73 -14.77 -1.89
C TYR A 477 10.07 -14.99 -2.61
N ARG A 478 11.00 -14.06 -2.47
CA ARG A 478 12.37 -14.22 -3.00
C ARG A 478 13.08 -15.42 -2.37
N THR A 479 13.01 -15.57 -1.05
CA THR A 479 13.64 -16.69 -0.33
C THR A 479 13.11 -18.04 -0.82
N GLU A 480 11.81 -18.11 -1.13
CA GLU A 480 11.15 -19.32 -1.62
C GLU A 480 11.58 -19.68 -3.05
N ILE A 481 11.69 -18.69 -3.93
CA ILE A 481 11.93 -18.94 -5.36
C ILE A 481 13.43 -19.00 -5.71
N MET A 482 14.30 -18.22 -5.05
CA MET A 482 15.75 -18.18 -5.34
C MET A 482 16.42 -19.56 -5.50
N PRO A 483 16.14 -20.58 -4.65
CA PRO A 483 16.75 -21.90 -4.79
C PRO A 483 16.42 -22.63 -6.10
N THR A 484 15.32 -22.25 -6.75
CA THR A 484 14.83 -22.95 -7.95
C THR A 484 15.55 -22.55 -9.23
N PHE A 485 16.20 -21.38 -9.26
CA PHE A 485 16.74 -20.83 -10.51
C PHE A 485 18.16 -20.27 -10.45
N LEU A 486 18.74 -20.02 -9.26
CA LEU A 486 20.18 -19.76 -9.16
C LEU A 486 20.95 -21.08 -9.28
N GLN A 487 21.59 -21.29 -10.44
CA GLN A 487 22.63 -22.30 -10.59
C GLN A 487 23.67 -22.01 -9.50
N ASN A 488 23.93 -22.99 -8.62
CA ASN A 488 24.83 -22.92 -7.46
C ASN A 488 24.24 -22.37 -6.15
N TRP A 489 22.90 -22.22 -6.03
CA TRP A 489 22.29 -21.84 -4.75
C TRP A 489 22.72 -22.77 -3.60
N ASN A 490 22.75 -24.09 -3.85
CA ASN A 490 23.15 -25.10 -2.87
C ASN A 490 24.66 -25.10 -2.57
N GLU A 491 25.47 -24.44 -3.38
CA GLU A 491 26.91 -24.29 -3.19
C GLU A 491 27.26 -23.05 -2.37
N LEU A 492 26.35 -22.08 -2.30
CA LEU A 492 26.49 -20.90 -1.43
C LEU A 492 26.39 -21.31 0.04
N THR A 493 27.22 -20.71 0.88
CA THR A 493 27.12 -20.87 2.34
C THR A 493 25.81 -20.27 2.85
N ILE A 494 25.35 -20.73 4.03
CA ILE A 494 24.14 -20.17 4.69
C ILE A 494 24.28 -18.65 4.88
N GLY A 495 25.50 -18.16 5.14
CA GLY A 495 25.81 -16.73 5.23
C GLY A 495 25.63 -16.00 3.90
N GLU A 496 26.13 -16.56 2.81
CA GLU A 496 25.98 -16.00 1.46
C GLU A 496 24.53 -16.02 0.99
N GLN A 497 23.81 -17.13 1.16
CA GLN A 497 22.37 -17.25 0.90
C GLN A 497 21.58 -16.18 1.69
N THR A 498 21.91 -16.02 2.97
CA THR A 498 21.28 -15.02 3.83
C THR A 498 21.64 -13.60 3.41
N SER A 499 22.87 -13.31 2.95
CA SER A 499 23.26 -11.99 2.45
C SER A 499 22.64 -11.65 1.10
N THR A 500 22.37 -12.67 0.27
CA THR A 500 21.72 -12.54 -1.03
C THR A 500 20.23 -12.19 -0.86
N VAL A 501 19.61 -12.67 0.23
CA VAL A 501 18.18 -12.52 0.56
C VAL A 501 17.89 -11.38 1.54
N LYS A 502 18.72 -11.22 2.58
CA LYS A 502 18.59 -10.22 3.64
C LYS A 502 19.64 -9.15 3.44
N HIS A 503 19.16 -7.97 3.07
CA HIS A 503 19.95 -6.76 3.03
C HIS A 503 20.52 -6.44 4.42
N GLU A 504 21.84 -6.50 4.59
CA GLU A 504 22.54 -5.79 5.66
C GLU A 504 22.47 -4.27 5.37
N ARG A 505 21.29 -3.71 5.66
CA ARG A 505 20.71 -2.49 5.05
C ARG A 505 21.52 -1.19 5.03
N ILE A 506 22.59 -1.04 5.80
CA ILE A 506 23.35 0.23 5.86
C ILE A 506 24.79 0.03 5.42
N LYS A 507 25.45 -1.01 5.94
CA LYS A 507 26.83 -1.33 5.55
C LYS A 507 26.88 -1.80 4.11
N ALA A 508 26.03 -2.75 3.72
CA ALA A 508 25.90 -3.18 2.32
C ALA A 508 25.37 -2.07 1.41
N PHE A 509 24.51 -1.17 1.90
CA PHE A 509 24.03 -0.03 1.10
C PHE A 509 25.18 0.92 0.73
N PHE A 510 26.05 1.27 1.69
CA PHE A 510 27.21 2.13 1.42
C PHE A 510 28.36 1.40 0.72
N GLU A 511 28.50 0.08 0.91
CA GLU A 511 29.56 -0.71 0.27
C GLU A 511 29.21 -1.15 -1.15
N ILE A 512 27.94 -1.48 -1.44
CA ILE A 512 27.52 -2.18 -2.66
C ILE A 512 26.67 -1.27 -3.57
N VAL A 513 25.62 -0.64 -3.05
CA VAL A 513 24.55 -0.03 -3.91
C VAL A 513 24.95 1.29 -4.57
N HIS A 514 25.74 2.11 -3.90
CA HIS A 514 26.23 3.34 -4.52
C HIS A 514 27.72 3.35 -4.75
N GLY A 515 28.48 2.45 -4.11
CA GLY A 515 29.82 2.79 -3.69
C GLY A 515 29.80 4.02 -2.76
N ALA A 516 30.76 4.12 -1.86
CA ALA A 516 30.91 5.35 -1.09
C ALA A 516 31.46 6.46 -2.00
N ASN A 517 30.65 7.00 -2.92
CA ASN A 517 31.15 7.85 -4.01
C ASN A 517 31.41 9.28 -3.55
N ASN A 518 30.57 9.78 -2.65
CA ASN A 518 30.76 11.10 -2.06
C ASN A 518 31.47 11.01 -0.71
N LYS A 519 32.11 12.12 -0.29
CA LYS A 519 32.89 12.20 0.94
C LYS A 519 32.05 11.87 2.19
N LEU A 520 30.78 12.24 2.20
CA LEU A 520 29.87 11.97 3.31
C LEU A 520 29.62 10.46 3.47
N HIS A 521 29.34 9.73 2.40
CA HIS A 521 29.12 8.29 2.40
C HIS A 521 30.38 7.54 2.83
N LYS A 522 31.57 7.97 2.39
CA LYS A 522 32.86 7.41 2.84
C LYS A 522 33.03 7.59 4.34
N LEU A 523 32.74 8.79 4.84
CA LEU A 523 32.81 9.10 6.27
C LEU A 523 31.77 8.30 7.05
N THR A 524 30.52 8.23 6.61
CA THR A 524 29.46 7.45 7.26
C THR A 524 29.83 5.97 7.30
N LEU A 525 30.33 5.40 6.21
CA LEU A 525 30.80 4.01 6.18
C LEU A 525 31.97 3.77 7.13
N GLN A 526 32.95 4.69 7.16
CA GLN A 526 34.05 4.64 8.13
C GLN A 526 33.56 4.77 9.57
N LEU A 527 32.57 5.62 9.83
CA LEU A 527 31.98 5.83 11.15
C LEU A 527 31.20 4.60 11.62
N VAL A 528 30.40 3.97 10.75
CA VAL A 528 29.65 2.74 11.06
C VAL A 528 30.57 1.56 11.37
N LYS A 529 31.82 1.57 10.86
CA LYS A 529 32.85 0.57 11.20
C LYS A 529 33.56 0.83 12.53
N LYS A 530 33.46 2.04 13.10
CA LYS A 530 34.11 2.37 14.37
C LYS A 530 33.26 1.85 15.53
N GLN A 531 33.86 0.97 16.34
CA GLN A 531 33.23 0.39 17.53
C GLN A 531 32.65 1.46 18.49
N TYR A 532 33.30 2.61 18.62
CA TYR A 532 32.80 3.73 19.43
C TYR A 532 31.48 4.30 18.93
N ILE A 533 31.28 4.43 17.62
CA ILE A 533 30.02 4.94 17.06
C ILE A 533 28.90 3.92 17.29
N LEU A 534 29.19 2.63 17.12
CA LEU A 534 28.22 1.57 17.41
C LEU A 534 27.85 1.53 18.90
N ALA A 535 28.83 1.71 19.79
CA ALA A 535 28.61 1.85 21.23
C ALA A 535 27.71 3.05 21.55
N CYS A 536 27.99 4.23 20.99
CA CYS A 536 27.13 5.41 21.14
C CYS A 536 25.70 5.15 20.64
N CYS A 537 25.54 4.54 19.46
CA CYS A 537 24.23 4.20 18.92
C CYS A 537 23.48 3.20 19.80
N LYS A 538 24.17 2.20 20.35
CA LYS A 538 23.60 1.23 21.31
C LYS A 538 23.10 1.95 22.56
N VAL A 539 23.92 2.82 23.17
CA VAL A 539 23.54 3.62 24.35
C VAL A 539 22.35 4.54 24.05
N LEU A 540 22.36 5.27 22.93
CA LEU A 540 21.25 6.15 22.55
C LEU A 540 19.96 5.37 22.31
N GLY A 541 20.06 4.19 21.67
CA GLY A 541 18.93 3.29 21.48
C GLY A 541 18.35 2.80 22.82
N LEU A 542 19.22 2.43 23.76
CA LEU A 542 18.82 2.01 25.11
C LEU A 542 18.21 3.16 25.92
N ILE A 543 18.80 4.37 25.87
CA ILE A 543 18.21 5.56 26.50
C ILE A 543 16.81 5.81 25.94
N SER A 544 16.67 5.69 24.62
CA SER A 544 15.36 5.85 23.96
C SER A 544 14.33 4.86 24.48
N LYS A 545 14.69 3.57 24.53
CA LYS A 545 13.77 2.46 24.86
C LYS A 545 13.50 2.29 26.35
N LEU A 546 14.50 2.49 27.20
CA LEU A 546 14.43 2.21 28.64
C LEU A 546 14.16 3.46 29.50
N ILE A 547 14.45 4.65 28.97
CA ILE A 547 14.30 5.90 29.73
C ILE A 547 13.26 6.81 29.07
N THR A 548 13.52 7.32 27.87
CA THR A 548 12.69 8.41 27.34
C THR A 548 11.29 7.93 26.93
N ALA A 549 11.16 6.78 26.27
CA ALA A 549 9.85 6.29 25.84
C ALA A 549 8.96 5.90 27.05
N PRO A 550 9.45 5.16 28.06
CA PRO A 550 8.69 4.91 29.29
C PRO A 550 8.31 6.20 30.03
N LEU A 551 9.21 7.18 30.11
CA LEU A 551 8.91 8.49 30.70
C LEU A 551 7.79 9.22 29.94
N TRP A 552 7.79 9.20 28.61
CA TRP A 552 6.72 9.79 27.81
C TRP A 552 5.38 9.09 28.03
N ARG A 553 5.35 7.75 28.02
CA ARG A 553 4.13 6.97 28.30
C ARG A 553 3.59 7.26 29.70
N LEU A 554 4.50 7.44 30.67
CA LEU A 554 4.15 7.83 32.03
C LEU A 554 3.50 9.22 32.08
N ILE A 555 4.07 10.20 31.38
CA ILE A 555 3.50 11.56 31.28
C ILE A 555 2.12 11.54 30.59
N GLU A 556 1.96 10.73 29.54
CA GLU A 556 0.70 10.60 28.79
C GLU A 556 -0.41 9.90 29.58
N SER A 557 -0.07 9.15 30.63
CA SER A 557 -1.02 8.37 31.44
C SER A 557 -1.95 9.21 32.34
N ASN A 558 -1.99 10.54 32.17
CA ASN A 558 -2.77 11.50 32.97
C ASN A 558 -2.47 11.43 34.48
N MET A 559 -1.23 11.15 34.87
CA MET A 559 -0.84 11.31 36.28
C MET A 559 -0.83 12.78 36.71
N HIS A 560 -1.08 13.01 37.99
CA HIS A 560 -0.98 14.35 38.56
C HIS A 560 0.48 14.82 38.55
N VAL A 561 0.70 16.12 38.26
CA VAL A 561 2.05 16.68 38.13
C VAL A 561 2.90 16.52 39.40
N LEU A 562 2.28 16.47 40.58
CA LEU A 562 2.99 16.25 41.84
C LEU A 562 3.54 14.82 41.98
N ASP A 563 2.86 13.82 41.41
CA ASP A 563 3.30 12.43 41.43
C ASP A 563 4.48 12.18 40.48
N MET A 564 4.67 13.07 39.50
CA MET A 564 5.85 13.04 38.63
C MET A 564 7.15 13.33 39.38
N ASN A 565 7.12 14.09 40.48
CA ASN A 565 8.32 14.39 41.25
C ASN A 565 8.98 13.13 41.81
N THR A 566 8.18 12.17 42.29
CA THR A 566 8.68 10.89 42.78
C THR A 566 9.35 10.10 41.65
N ASN A 567 8.75 10.09 40.46
CA ASN A 567 9.31 9.40 39.28
C ASN A 567 10.59 10.08 38.76
N TYR A 568 10.65 11.42 38.78
CA TYR A 568 11.87 12.16 38.44
C TYR A 568 12.98 11.93 39.46
N LEU A 569 12.66 11.87 40.76
CA LEU A 569 13.65 11.57 41.79
C LEU A 569 14.20 10.14 41.63
N SER A 570 13.34 9.16 41.35
CA SER A 570 13.75 7.79 41.02
C SER A 570 14.65 7.75 39.79
N LEU A 571 14.29 8.49 38.73
CA LEU A 571 15.11 8.61 37.53
C LEU A 571 16.47 9.24 37.83
N LEU A 572 16.53 10.35 38.56
CA LEU A 572 17.79 11.03 38.91
C LEU A 572 18.69 10.14 39.77
N THR A 573 18.11 9.42 40.74
CA THR A 573 18.84 8.47 41.60
C THR A 573 19.39 7.30 40.77
N TYR A 574 18.58 6.79 39.85
CA TYR A 574 18.99 5.76 38.91
C TYR A 574 20.15 6.22 38.03
N LEU A 575 20.05 7.42 37.43
CA LEU A 575 21.10 7.97 36.57
C LEU A 575 22.40 8.24 37.35
N ASP A 576 22.34 8.74 38.59
CA ASP A 576 23.55 8.91 39.42
C ASP A 576 24.26 7.58 39.68
N ARG A 577 23.51 6.49 39.92
CA ARG A 577 24.09 5.16 40.07
C ARG A 577 24.68 4.64 38.75
N MET A 578 23.94 4.76 37.65
CA MET A 578 24.40 4.33 36.32
C MET A 578 25.61 5.14 35.82
N SER A 579 25.81 6.35 36.33
CA SER A 579 27.02 7.15 36.05
C SER A 579 28.31 6.53 36.61
N LYS A 580 28.18 5.64 37.62
CA LYS A 580 29.30 4.94 38.27
C LYS A 580 29.49 3.55 37.67
N ASP A 581 28.39 2.82 37.48
CA ASP A 581 28.36 1.51 36.85
C ASP A 581 27.09 1.35 36.03
N SER A 582 27.26 1.26 34.71
CA SER A 582 26.16 1.16 33.75
C SER A 582 25.99 -0.26 33.20
N THR A 583 26.64 -1.27 33.78
CA THR A 583 26.63 -2.64 33.25
C THR A 583 25.21 -3.17 33.12
N ASP A 584 24.40 -3.04 34.17
CA ASP A 584 23.00 -3.49 34.22
C ASP A 584 22.08 -2.71 33.25
N PHE A 585 22.44 -1.47 32.92
CA PHE A 585 21.73 -0.69 31.90
C PHE A 585 22.03 -1.19 30.49
N ILE A 586 23.28 -1.57 30.20
CA ILE A 586 23.69 -2.09 28.89
C ILE A 586 23.09 -3.48 28.63
N THR A 587 22.96 -4.31 29.66
CA THR A 587 22.30 -5.62 29.58
C THR A 587 20.77 -5.50 29.61
N GLY A 588 20.23 -4.33 29.93
CA GLY A 588 18.78 -4.07 30.04
C GLY A 588 18.12 -4.80 31.21
N GLU A 589 18.89 -5.22 32.21
CA GLU A 589 18.40 -5.86 33.42
C GLU A 589 17.75 -4.85 34.36
N GLU A 590 18.26 -3.62 34.37
CA GLU A 590 17.78 -2.54 35.22
C GLU A 590 17.33 -1.31 34.42
N PHE A 591 16.28 -0.65 34.91
CA PHE A 591 15.73 0.58 34.34
C PHE A 591 14.87 1.32 35.39
N PRO A 592 14.67 2.65 35.26
CA PRO A 592 14.09 3.47 36.33
C PRO A 592 12.56 3.44 36.43
N PHE A 593 11.88 2.72 35.54
CA PHE A 593 10.42 2.74 35.40
C PHE A 593 9.81 1.34 35.57
N PRO A 594 8.50 1.23 35.89
CA PRO A 594 7.79 -0.05 35.91
C PRO A 594 7.92 -0.83 34.58
N LYS A 595 8.00 -2.16 34.68
CA LYS A 595 8.25 -3.04 33.51
C LYS A 595 7.16 -2.95 32.46
N GLU A 596 5.94 -2.59 32.86
CA GLU A 596 4.77 -2.45 32.01
C GLU A 596 4.91 -1.29 31.03
N LEU A 597 5.74 -0.29 31.34
CA LEU A 597 5.99 0.87 30.47
C LEU A 597 7.11 0.63 29.46
N VAL A 598 7.87 -0.47 29.62
CA VAL A 598 8.97 -0.84 28.71
C VAL A 598 8.46 -1.83 27.68
N GLU A 599 8.40 -1.40 26.42
CA GLU A 599 7.97 -2.23 25.31
C GLU A 599 9.10 -3.17 24.88
N LYS A 600 8.89 -4.48 25.06
CA LYS A 600 9.83 -5.54 24.64
C LYS A 600 9.67 -5.85 23.17
N ASP A 601 10.21 -4.99 22.32
CA ASP A 601 10.26 -5.21 20.88
C ASP A 601 11.58 -5.84 20.43
N LYS A 602 11.61 -6.30 19.17
CA LYS A 602 12.80 -6.88 18.53
C LYS A 602 14.01 -5.93 18.54
N MET A 603 13.79 -4.62 18.65
CA MET A 603 14.86 -3.63 18.69
C MET A 603 15.55 -3.63 20.05
N LEU A 604 14.78 -3.63 21.14
CA LEU A 604 15.32 -3.75 22.49
C LEU A 604 16.09 -5.06 22.67
N GLU A 605 15.52 -6.20 22.22
CA GLU A 605 16.17 -7.52 22.26
C GLU A 605 17.55 -7.50 21.58
N LYS A 606 17.68 -6.82 20.44
CA LYS A 606 18.97 -6.68 19.74
C LYS A 606 19.93 -5.73 20.44
N LEU A 607 19.43 -4.66 21.07
CA LEU A 607 20.26 -3.70 21.78
C LEU A 607 20.89 -4.32 23.03
N VAL A 608 20.17 -5.17 23.76
CA VAL A 608 20.66 -5.80 25.00
C VAL A 608 21.54 -7.04 24.76
N GLN A 609 21.61 -7.54 23.52
CA GLN A 609 22.46 -8.68 23.19
C GLN A 609 23.94 -8.35 23.47
N ALA A 610 24.62 -9.27 24.16
CA ALA A 610 26.02 -9.11 24.54
C ALA A 610 26.93 -9.00 23.31
N ASN A 611 27.86 -8.05 23.37
CA ASN A 611 28.88 -7.82 22.36
C ASN A 611 30.19 -7.36 23.00
N GLU A 612 31.10 -8.31 23.23
CA GLU A 612 32.38 -8.10 23.93
C GLU A 612 33.22 -6.93 23.36
N GLY A 613 33.10 -6.61 22.06
CA GLY A 613 33.85 -5.51 21.46
C GLY A 613 33.22 -4.12 21.61
N ILE A 614 31.92 -4.06 21.94
CA ILE A 614 31.12 -2.82 21.96
C ILE A 614 30.70 -2.47 23.40
N ASP A 615 30.42 -3.48 24.22
CA ASP A 615 29.76 -3.28 25.51
C ASP A 615 30.63 -2.52 26.51
N ASP A 616 31.93 -2.79 26.59
CA ASP A 616 32.86 -2.02 27.43
C ASP A 616 32.85 -0.53 27.06
N LYS A 617 32.82 -0.23 25.76
CA LYS A 617 32.77 1.14 25.24
C LYS A 617 31.40 1.77 25.46
N ALA A 618 30.33 0.97 25.36
CA ALA A 618 28.97 1.41 25.62
C ALA A 618 28.79 1.75 27.11
N CYS A 619 29.37 0.96 28.02
CA CYS A 619 29.39 1.26 29.44
C CYS A 619 30.11 2.58 29.72
N ALA A 620 31.33 2.76 29.21
CA ALA A 620 32.07 4.02 29.37
C ALA A 620 31.28 5.23 28.82
N PHE A 621 30.61 5.07 27.69
CA PHE A 621 29.79 6.13 27.09
C PHE A 621 28.51 6.42 27.89
N ALA A 622 27.83 5.39 28.40
CA ALA A 622 26.65 5.54 29.25
C ALA A 622 27.01 6.24 30.57
N GLN A 623 28.11 5.84 31.22
CA GLN A 623 28.64 6.50 32.42
C GLN A 623 28.92 7.99 32.18
N LEU A 624 29.55 8.31 31.05
CA LEU A 624 29.80 9.70 30.66
C LEU A 624 28.50 10.47 30.41
N ALA A 625 27.55 9.89 29.66
CA ALA A 625 26.27 10.51 29.35
C ALA A 625 25.42 10.77 30.61
N PHE A 626 25.53 9.89 31.61
CA PHE A 626 24.83 10.00 32.88
C PHE A 626 25.64 10.76 33.95
N SER A 627 26.80 11.30 33.61
CA SER A 627 27.56 12.13 34.54
C SER A 627 26.74 13.37 34.95
N LYS A 628 26.97 13.85 36.18
CA LYS A 628 26.24 15.00 36.72
C LYS A 628 26.35 16.24 35.84
N ASP A 629 27.48 16.43 35.17
CA ASP A 629 27.71 17.58 34.31
C ASP A 629 26.89 17.50 33.02
N CYS A 630 26.80 16.31 32.41
CA CYS A 630 25.92 16.07 31.26
C CYS A 630 24.44 16.21 31.64
N ILE A 631 24.00 15.60 32.75
CA ILE A 631 22.61 15.70 33.22
C ILE A 631 22.22 17.15 33.51
N LYS A 632 23.09 17.92 34.19
CA LYS A 632 22.85 19.35 34.43
C LYS A 632 22.73 20.14 33.13
N SER A 633 23.50 19.79 32.11
CA SER A 633 23.40 20.42 30.80
C SER A 633 22.08 20.08 30.11
N TRP A 634 21.59 18.85 30.21
CA TRP A 634 20.30 18.43 29.65
C TRP A 634 19.12 19.11 30.34
N LEU A 635 19.17 19.27 31.66
CA LEU A 635 18.10 19.91 32.43
C LEU A 635 18.04 21.45 32.29
N LYS A 636 19.11 22.06 31.76
CA LYS A 636 19.17 23.52 31.52
C LYS A 636 18.62 23.93 30.16
N GLN A 637 18.50 22.99 29.22
CA GLN A 637 17.86 23.19 27.91
C GLN A 637 16.39 22.82 28.02
#